data_AF-A0A932DR53-F1
#
_entry.id   AF-A0A932DR53-F1
#
_cell.length_a   1.000
_cell.length_b   1.000
_cell.length_c   1.000
_cell.angle_alpha   90.00
_cell.angle_beta   90.00
_cell.angle_gamma   90.00
#
_symmetry.space_group_name_H-M   'P 1'
#
loop_
_entity.id
_entity.type
_entity.pdbx_description
1 polymer ?
#
loop_
_entity_poly.entity_id
_entity_poly.type
_entity_poly.pdbx_seq_one_letter_code
_entity_poly.pdbx_strand_id
1 'polypeptide(L)'
;MVMKNLSKDKALVNDWIKNGLYWTDDQGNKQYEQNATDRFCSGDYLNKLAQLVRLALIKMPFYSAGGPLEEIMEDNIKPMEENFDKILLGNFGLTVVFPPYAVSSGAQGTVRVFLPYSSVSDIVCLP
;
A
#
# COMPACT_ATOMS: atom_id res chain seq x y z
N MET A 1 -25.96 2.26 10.38
CA MET A 1 -26.25 3.37 9.44
C MET A 1 -25.14 4.40 9.56
N VAL A 2 -23.94 4.08 9.04
CA VAL A 2 -22.76 4.97 9.08
C VAL A 2 -22.22 5.08 7.65
N MET A 3 -23.10 5.42 6.71
CA MET A 3 -22.75 5.61 5.32
C MET A 3 -23.50 6.82 4.82
N LYS A 4 -22.80 7.96 4.78
CA LYS A 4 -23.04 9.14 3.94
C LYS A 4 -22.05 10.20 4.42
N ASN A 5 -20.90 10.34 3.76
CA ASN A 5 -20.22 11.63 3.51
C ASN A 5 -18.70 11.56 3.28
N LEU A 6 -18.04 10.40 3.22
CA LEU A 6 -16.59 10.39 2.91
C LEU A 6 -16.26 10.47 1.40
N SER A 7 -17.27 10.48 0.51
CA SER A 7 -17.06 10.52 -0.94
C SER A 7 -16.73 11.92 -1.52
N LYS A 8 -16.51 12.95 -0.70
CA LYS A 8 -16.37 14.34 -1.20
C LYS A 8 -15.00 14.98 -1.04
N ASP A 9 -14.12 14.48 -0.18
CA ASP A 9 -12.83 15.13 0.06
C ASP A 9 -11.65 14.34 -0.51
N LYS A 10 -11.30 14.67 -1.76
CA LYS A 10 -10.00 14.30 -2.36
C LYS A 10 -8.82 14.67 -1.46
N ALA A 11 -8.97 15.67 -0.59
CA ALA A 11 -8.00 16.08 0.40
C ALA A 11 -7.70 14.99 1.44
N LEU A 12 -8.72 14.27 1.92
CA LEU A 12 -8.54 13.19 2.91
C LEU A 12 -7.85 11.98 2.30
N VAL A 13 -8.19 11.64 1.05
CA VAL A 13 -7.50 10.58 0.29
C VAL A 13 -6.03 10.97 0.05
N ASN A 14 -5.76 12.21 -0.35
CA ASN A 14 -4.41 12.70 -0.57
C ASN A 14 -3.60 12.85 0.73
N ASP A 15 -4.24 13.18 1.85
CA ASP A 15 -3.60 13.28 3.16
C ASP A 15 -3.25 11.90 3.70
N TRP A 16 -4.12 10.90 3.54
CA TRP A 16 -3.80 9.50 3.86
C TRP A 16 -2.67 8.96 2.98
N ILE A 17 -2.69 9.25 1.67
CA ILE A 17 -1.60 8.93 0.75
C ILE A 17 -0.30 9.63 1.16
N LYS A 18 -0.32 10.83 1.77
CA LYS A 18 0.89 11.56 2.18
C LYS A 18 1.40 11.18 3.58
N ASN A 19 0.50 10.94 4.51
CA ASN A 19 0.77 10.95 5.96
C ASN A 19 0.31 9.68 6.69
N GLY A 20 -0.24 8.69 5.98
CA GLY A 20 -0.77 7.46 6.56
C GLY A 20 0.25 6.73 7.45
N LEU A 21 0.13 6.92 8.76
CA LEU A 21 0.75 6.12 9.81
C LEU A 21 -0.31 5.56 10.76
N TYR A 22 -1.52 6.13 10.73
CA TYR A 22 -2.65 5.76 11.57
C TYR A 22 -3.96 6.24 10.93
N TRP A 23 -5.08 5.62 11.29
CA TRP A 23 -6.42 6.17 11.12
C TRP A 23 -6.96 6.63 12.48
N THR A 24 -8.08 7.35 12.50
CA THR A 24 -8.70 7.80 13.77
C THR A 24 -10.07 7.15 13.89
N ASP A 25 -10.35 6.48 15.01
CA ASP A 25 -11.65 5.85 15.24
C ASP A 25 -12.76 6.87 15.56
N ASP A 26 -14.00 6.40 15.68
CA ASP A 26 -15.17 7.23 16.00
C ASP A 26 -15.06 7.94 17.38
N GLN A 27 -14.04 7.60 18.16
CA GLN A 27 -13.76 8.14 19.49
C GLN A 27 -12.54 9.09 19.47
N GLY A 28 -11.93 9.33 18.31
CA GLY A 28 -10.78 10.23 18.17
C GLY A 28 -9.42 9.58 18.48
N ASN A 29 -9.35 8.25 18.67
CA ASN A 29 -8.09 7.59 18.97
C ASN A 29 -7.32 7.26 17.69
N LYS A 30 -6.00 7.50 17.73
CA LYS A 30 -5.10 7.07 16.66
C LYS A 30 -4.93 5.56 16.69
N GLN A 31 -5.36 4.92 15.61
CA GLN A 31 -5.24 3.49 15.39
C GLN A 31 -4.06 3.24 14.47
N TYR A 32 -3.05 2.55 15.00
CA TYR A 32 -1.90 2.06 14.26
C TYR A 32 -2.17 0.61 13.92
N GLU A 33 -2.12 0.24 12.65
CA GLU A 33 -2.44 -1.13 12.24
C GLU A 33 -1.27 -2.05 12.63
N GLN A 34 -1.48 -2.90 13.65
CA GLN A 34 -0.62 -4.04 13.93
C GLN A 34 -1.13 -5.21 13.08
N ASN A 35 -0.25 -5.73 12.21
CA ASN A 35 -0.45 -6.88 11.32
C ASN A 35 -1.59 -6.76 10.31
N ALA A 36 -1.40 -5.90 9.30
CA ALA A 36 -2.22 -5.91 8.09
C ALA A 36 -2.19 -7.29 7.37
N THR A 37 -1.19 -8.14 7.63
CA THR A 37 -1.08 -9.52 7.14
C THR A 37 -2.24 -10.41 7.60
N ASP A 38 -2.80 -10.19 8.79
CA ASP A 38 -3.93 -10.97 9.34
C ASP A 38 -5.24 -10.75 8.58
N ARG A 39 -5.26 -9.79 7.64
CA ARG A 39 -6.41 -9.46 6.79
C ARG A 39 -6.36 -10.16 5.43
N PHE A 40 -5.27 -10.86 5.13
CA PHE A 40 -5.16 -11.67 3.93
C PHE A 40 -5.57 -13.11 4.22
N CYS A 41 -6.47 -13.64 3.40
CA CYS A 41 -7.04 -14.97 3.60
C CYS A 41 -6.67 -15.96 2.50
N SER A 42 -6.00 -15.49 1.45
CA SER A 42 -5.38 -16.36 0.45
C SER A 42 -4.03 -16.84 0.97
N GLY A 43 -3.79 -18.16 0.96
CA GLY A 43 -2.45 -18.70 1.21
C GLY A 43 -1.40 -18.26 0.19
N ASP A 44 -1.83 -17.68 -0.93
CA ASP A 44 -0.98 -17.17 -2.02
C ASP A 44 -0.95 -15.64 -2.08
N TYR A 45 -1.35 -14.94 -1.00
CA TYR A 45 -1.51 -13.49 -1.03
C TYR A 45 -0.20 -12.74 -1.36
N LEU A 46 0.94 -13.21 -0.86
CA LEU A 46 2.24 -12.57 -1.09
C LEU A 46 2.63 -12.57 -2.57
N ASN A 47 2.40 -13.67 -3.30
CA ASN A 47 2.69 -13.74 -4.73
C ASN A 47 1.83 -12.76 -5.53
N LYS A 48 0.53 -12.71 -5.23
CA LYS A 48 -0.40 -11.79 -5.89
C LYS A 48 -0.11 -10.34 -5.55
N LEU A 49 0.19 -10.05 -4.28
CA LEU A 49 0.56 -8.71 -3.83
C LEU A 49 1.83 -8.23 -4.52
N ALA A 50 2.87 -9.07 -4.58
CA ALA A 50 4.10 -8.79 -5.30
C ALA A 50 3.87 -8.46 -6.79
N GLN A 51 3.04 -9.25 -7.48
CA GLN A 51 2.71 -9.00 -8.88
C GLN A 51 1.97 -7.66 -9.07
N LEU A 52 0.96 -7.39 -8.24
CA LEU A 52 0.19 -6.14 -8.32
C LEU A 52 1.06 -4.92 -8.02
N VAL A 53 1.92 -5.02 -7.01
CA VAL A 53 2.86 -3.96 -6.64
C VAL A 53 3.87 -3.72 -7.76
N ARG A 54 4.45 -4.77 -8.35
CA ARG A 54 5.33 -4.67 -9.52
C ARG A 54 4.64 -3.90 -10.65
N LEU A 55 3.44 -4.33 -11.02
CA LEU A 55 2.66 -3.71 -12.11
C LEU A 55 2.33 -2.24 -11.83
N ALA A 56 2.14 -1.86 -10.56
CA ALA A 56 1.92 -0.48 -10.17
C ALA A 56 3.21 0.34 -10.22
N LEU A 57 4.34 -0.19 -9.73
CA LEU A 57 5.65 0.46 -9.70
C LEU A 57 6.17 0.77 -11.11
N ILE A 58 6.08 -0.18 -12.05
CA ILE A 58 6.56 0.02 -13.43
C ILE A 58 5.78 1.11 -14.19
N LYS A 59 4.56 1.44 -13.73
CA LYS A 59 3.71 2.50 -14.28
C LYS A 59 3.97 3.87 -13.64
N MET A 60 4.81 3.94 -12.60
CA MET A 60 5.10 5.20 -11.94
C MET A 60 6.06 6.07 -12.78
N PRO A 61 5.88 7.41 -12.79
CA PRO A 61 6.67 8.31 -13.62
C PRO A 61 8.19 8.22 -13.42
N PHE A 62 8.65 7.91 -12.20
CA PHE A 62 10.07 7.79 -11.89
C PHE A 62 10.70 6.49 -12.41
N TYR A 63 9.91 5.45 -12.71
CA TYR A 63 10.41 4.20 -13.24
C TYR A 63 10.86 4.37 -14.71
N SER A 64 10.07 5.09 -15.50
CA SER A 64 10.34 5.38 -16.92
C SER A 64 11.51 6.34 -17.15
N ALA A 65 12.00 7.01 -16.11
CA ALA A 65 13.01 8.07 -16.19
C ALA A 65 14.45 7.57 -15.89
N GLY A 66 14.70 6.25 -15.98
CA GLY A 66 15.95 5.66 -15.51
C GLY A 66 15.97 5.52 -13.98
N GLY A 67 14.84 5.08 -13.42
CA GLY A 67 14.70 4.71 -12.01
C GLY A 67 15.68 3.61 -11.58
N PRO A 68 15.61 3.09 -10.34
CA PRO A 68 16.60 2.13 -9.84
C PRO A 68 16.80 0.97 -10.79
N LEU A 69 18.00 0.39 -10.74
CA LEU A 69 18.25 -0.92 -11.34
C LEU A 69 17.10 -1.83 -10.95
N GLU A 70 16.44 -2.39 -11.97
CA GLU A 70 15.38 -3.38 -11.87
C GLU A 70 15.65 -4.38 -10.73
N GLU A 71 16.90 -4.77 -10.55
CA GLU A 71 17.44 -5.60 -9.47
C GLU A 71 17.06 -5.15 -8.03
N ILE A 72 17.21 -3.86 -7.67
CA ILE A 72 16.88 -3.37 -6.32
C ILE A 72 15.37 -3.51 -6.06
N MET A 73 14.57 -3.17 -7.06
CA MET A 73 13.13 -3.31 -6.97
C MET A 73 12.74 -4.78 -6.84
N GLU A 74 13.27 -5.65 -7.72
CA GLU A 74 12.95 -7.08 -7.75
C GLU A 74 13.24 -7.76 -6.40
N ASP A 75 14.33 -7.40 -5.72
CA ASP A 75 14.65 -7.95 -4.39
C ASP A 75 13.65 -7.51 -3.32
N ASN A 76 13.27 -6.22 -3.31
CA ASN A 76 12.39 -5.62 -2.31
C ASN A 76 10.89 -5.83 -2.58
N ILE A 77 10.53 -6.53 -3.68
CA ILE A 77 9.15 -6.94 -3.97
C ILE A 77 8.99 -8.46 -4.06
N LYS A 78 10.02 -9.24 -3.70
CA LYS A 78 9.88 -10.70 -3.55
C LYS A 78 8.70 -11.02 -2.62
N PRO A 79 7.96 -12.12 -2.86
CA PRO A 79 6.78 -12.52 -2.09
C PRO A 79 7.17 -13.03 -0.69
N MET A 80 7.66 -12.12 0.14
CA MET A 80 8.19 -12.35 1.48
C MET A 80 7.54 -11.34 2.43
N GLU A 81 7.16 -11.77 3.63
CA GLU A 81 6.45 -10.91 4.59
C GLU A 81 7.24 -9.64 4.93
N GLU A 82 8.57 -9.75 5.04
CA GLU A 82 9.47 -8.62 5.32
C GLU A 82 9.42 -7.50 4.27
N ASN A 83 9.11 -7.83 3.02
CA ASN A 83 8.98 -6.86 1.92
C ASN A 83 7.61 -6.15 1.93
N PHE A 84 6.65 -6.69 2.68
CA PHE A 84 5.29 -6.19 2.78
C PHE A 84 4.91 -5.93 4.25
N ASP A 85 5.90 -5.58 5.08
CA ASP A 85 5.76 -5.33 6.52
C ASP A 85 4.92 -4.07 6.84
N LYS A 86 4.86 -3.14 5.88
CA LYS A 86 4.15 -1.86 5.99
C LYS A 86 3.04 -1.77 4.98
N ILE A 87 1.90 -2.33 5.36
CA ILE A 87 0.64 -2.19 4.65
C ILE A 87 -0.30 -1.34 5.51
N LEU A 88 -0.94 -0.37 4.87
CA LEU A 88 -1.99 0.45 5.47
C LEU A 88 -3.31 0.09 4.81
N LEU A 89 -4.30 -0.31 5.60
CA LEU A 89 -5.66 -0.44 5.10
C LEU A 89 -6.37 0.92 5.12
N GLY A 90 -7.03 1.23 4.02
CA GLY A 90 -7.87 2.41 3.87
C GLY A 90 -9.25 2.02 3.37
N ASN A 91 -10.19 2.95 3.38
CA ASN A 91 -11.59 2.69 3.04
C ASN A 91 -11.82 2.19 1.60
N PHE A 92 -10.85 2.38 0.70
CA PHE A 92 -10.98 2.08 -0.73
C PHE A 92 -9.99 1.05 -1.25
N GLY A 93 -9.07 0.60 -0.41
CA GLY A 93 -7.97 -0.26 -0.80
C GLY A 93 -6.88 -0.27 0.25
N LEU A 94 -5.75 -0.87 -0.11
CA LEU A 94 -4.57 -0.90 0.74
C LEU A 94 -3.43 -0.12 0.10
N THR A 95 -2.52 0.39 0.93
CA THR A 95 -1.29 1.04 0.50
C THR A 95 -0.11 0.27 1.03
N VAL A 96 0.76 -0.19 0.12
CA VAL A 96 2.08 -0.73 0.48
C VAL A 96 3.06 0.43 0.55
N VAL A 97 3.80 0.54 1.66
CA VAL A 97 4.70 1.67 1.94
C VAL A 97 6.14 1.19 1.95
N PHE A 98 6.92 1.70 1.00
CA PHE A 98 8.35 1.40 0.89
C PHE A 98 9.18 2.58 1.43
N PRO A 99 10.16 2.34 2.32
CA PRO A 99 11.07 3.39 2.77
C PRO A 99 11.96 3.87 1.61
N PRO A 100 12.62 5.04 1.76
CA PRO A 100 13.62 5.49 0.78
C PRO A 100 14.65 4.38 0.50
N TYR A 101 15.10 4.28 -0.76
CA TYR A 101 16.02 3.26 -1.27
C TYR A 101 15.47 1.83 -1.43
N ALA A 102 14.27 1.50 -0.94
CA ALA A 102 13.75 0.13 -1.07
C ALA A 102 13.35 -0.23 -2.51
N VAL A 103 12.59 0.64 -3.19
CA VAL A 103 12.09 0.38 -4.56
C VAL A 103 12.33 1.54 -5.52
N SER A 104 12.99 2.60 -5.05
CA SER A 104 13.31 3.81 -5.82
C SER A 104 14.63 4.42 -5.32
N SER A 105 15.16 5.43 -6.02
CA SER A 105 16.31 6.19 -5.50
C SER A 105 15.93 6.95 -4.22
N GLY A 106 16.90 7.24 -3.35
CA GLY A 106 16.63 7.97 -2.11
C GLY A 106 16.00 9.35 -2.29
N ALA A 107 16.28 10.03 -3.41
CA ALA A 107 15.71 11.34 -3.74
C ALA A 107 14.18 11.30 -3.95
N GLN A 108 13.63 10.13 -4.32
CA GLN A 108 12.20 9.92 -4.46
C GLN A 108 11.50 9.81 -3.09
N GLY A 109 12.25 9.55 -2.02
CA GLY A 109 11.74 9.39 -0.66
C GLY A 109 10.89 8.13 -0.49
N THR A 110 9.91 8.18 0.41
CA THR A 110 8.97 7.08 0.65
C THR A 110 8.07 6.86 -0.57
N VAL A 111 8.08 5.64 -1.11
CA VAL A 111 7.20 5.24 -2.20
C VAL A 111 5.95 4.58 -1.62
N ARG A 112 4.79 4.92 -2.16
CA ARG A 112 3.50 4.40 -1.72
C ARG A 112 2.73 3.85 -2.90
N VAL A 113 2.38 2.58 -2.81
CA VAL A 113 1.68 1.85 -3.85
C VAL A 113 0.26 1.59 -3.38
N PHE A 114 -0.70 2.33 -3.94
CA PHE A 114 -2.11 2.13 -3.65
C PHE A 114 -2.70 1.03 -4.54
N LEU A 115 -3.35 0.04 -3.92
CA LEU A 115 -4.07 -1.04 -4.58
C LEU A 115 -5.56 -0.96 -4.18
N PRO A 116 -6.48 -0.65 -5.10
CA PRO A 116 -7.90 -0.60 -4.78
C PRO A 116 -8.44 -1.99 -4.44
N TYR A 117 -9.44 -2.09 -3.57
CA TYR A 117 -10.00 -3.40 -3.20
C TYR A 117 -10.53 -4.21 -4.38
N SER A 118 -10.97 -3.56 -5.46
CA SER A 118 -11.34 -4.24 -6.70
C SER A 118 -10.21 -5.03 -7.37
N SER A 119 -8.94 -4.74 -7.03
CA SER A 119 -7.76 -5.44 -7.53
C SER A 119 -7.20 -6.49 -6.58
N VAL A 120 -7.65 -6.50 -5.31
CA VAL A 120 -7.15 -7.39 -4.24
C VAL A 120 -8.28 -8.15 -3.54
N SER A 121 -9.49 -8.12 -4.09
CA SER A 121 -10.70 -8.72 -3.49
C SER A 121 -10.60 -10.25 -3.37
N ASP A 122 -9.70 -10.87 -4.11
CA ASP A 122 -9.43 -12.30 -4.10
C ASP A 122 -8.33 -12.71 -3.10
N ILE A 123 -7.70 -11.74 -2.42
CA ILE A 123 -6.65 -12.00 -1.42
C ILE A 123 -6.92 -11.37 -0.06
N VAL A 124 -7.70 -10.29 0.01
CA VAL A 124 -8.08 -9.62 1.27
C VAL A 124 -9.44 -10.12 1.72
N CYS A 125 -9.52 -10.59 2.97
CA CYS A 125 -10.78 -10.83 3.65
C CYS A 125 -11.13 -9.61 4.51
N LEU A 126 -11.92 -8.72 3.93
CA LEU A 126 -12.55 -7.64 4.68
C LEU A 126 -13.75 -8.21 5.46
N PRO A 127 -13.93 -7.83 6.73
CA PRO A 127 -15.13 -8.19 7.51
C PRO A 127 -16.41 -7.54 6.96
#